data_AF-A0A3D3JGR4-F1
#
_entry.id   AF-A0A3D3JGR4-F1
#
_cell.length_a   1.000
_cell.length_b   1.000
_cell.length_c   1.000
_cell.angle_alpha   90.00
_cell.angle_beta   90.00
_cell.angle_gamma   90.00
#
_symmetry.space_group_name_H-M   'P 1'
#
loop_
_entity.id
_entity.type
_entity.pdbx_description
1 polymer ?
#
loop_
_entity_poly.entity_id
_entity_poly.type
_entity_poly.pdbx_seq_one_letter_code
_entity_poly.pdbx_strand_id
1 'polypeptide(L)'
;GIPGALPFAGGWTAVTGSMDPVAWSLFAILFFWQLPHFYALSWMYRGDYRAGGFVLRAVRDDNHIALGIQTTITSVLTLLSAMVPTILGVTGPLYAVGAGILGLWMTVEAVRFSRRGTNAAARRVLLTSYAVLMGVFLLMILD
;
A
#
# COMPACT_ATOMS: atom_id res chain seq x y z
N GLY A 1 -9.25 -1.22 -7.10
CA GLY A 1 -9.98 -0.01 -7.50
C GLY A 1 -9.10 1.20 -7.32
N ILE A 2 -9.44 2.32 -7.95
CA ILE A 2 -8.80 3.65 -7.78
C ILE A 2 -9.33 4.46 -6.55
N PRO A 3 -10.37 4.05 -5.77
CA PRO A 3 -11.10 5.02 -4.96
C PRO A 3 -10.33 5.58 -3.75
N GLY A 4 -9.27 4.93 -3.27
CA GLY A 4 -8.48 5.47 -2.14
C GLY A 4 -7.59 6.66 -2.50
N ALA A 5 -7.15 6.78 -3.76
CA ALA A 5 -6.21 7.82 -4.19
C ALA A 5 -6.92 9.06 -4.77
N LEU A 6 -8.16 8.91 -5.25
CA LEU A 6 -8.96 10.00 -5.82
C LEU A 6 -9.27 11.14 -4.83
N PRO A 7 -9.58 10.89 -3.53
CA PRO A 7 -9.81 11.96 -2.57
C PRO A 7 -8.59 12.85 -2.36
N PHE A 8 -7.38 12.31 -2.39
CA PHE A 8 -6.15 13.07 -2.22
C PHE A 8 -5.76 13.84 -3.48
N ALA A 9 -5.93 13.21 -4.65
CA ALA A 9 -5.84 13.91 -5.94
C ALA A 9 -6.81 15.11 -5.98
N GLY A 10 -8.07 14.89 -5.62
CA GLY A 10 -9.09 15.94 -5.55
C GLY A 10 -8.73 17.03 -4.55
N GLY A 11 -8.33 16.66 -3.33
CA GLY A 11 -7.91 17.60 -2.28
C GLY A 11 -6.73 18.47 -2.69
N TRP A 12 -5.71 17.90 -3.33
CA TRP A 12 -4.57 18.67 -3.84
C TRP A 12 -5.00 19.63 -4.95
N THR A 13 -5.73 19.14 -5.96
CA THR A 13 -6.20 19.99 -7.06
C THR A 13 -7.15 21.10 -6.60
N ALA A 14 -7.89 20.90 -5.52
CA ALA A 14 -8.77 21.92 -4.94
C ALA A 14 -7.98 23.07 -4.30
N VAL A 15 -6.77 22.81 -3.80
CA VAL A 15 -5.91 23.82 -3.15
C VAL A 15 -4.97 24.48 -4.15
N THR A 16 -4.37 23.71 -5.07
CA THR A 16 -3.32 24.19 -5.98
C THR A 16 -3.80 24.52 -7.40
N GLY A 17 -5.02 24.11 -7.76
CA GLY A 17 -5.58 24.29 -9.11
C GLY A 17 -4.92 23.46 -10.20
N SER A 18 -3.94 22.58 -9.88
CA SER A 18 -3.23 21.75 -10.86
C SER A 18 -2.73 20.44 -10.27
N MET A 19 -2.48 19.44 -11.13
CA MET A 19 -1.75 18.23 -10.76
C MET A 19 -0.27 18.37 -11.07
N ASP A 20 0.45 18.98 -10.13
CA ASP A 20 1.90 19.06 -10.15
C ASP A 20 2.56 17.69 -9.83
N PRO A 21 3.89 17.53 -10.00
CA PRO A 21 4.59 16.28 -9.69
C PRO A 21 4.42 15.80 -8.24
N VAL A 22 4.18 16.70 -7.29
CA VAL A 22 3.95 16.36 -5.88
C VAL A 22 2.59 15.68 -5.71
N ALA A 23 1.55 16.23 -6.33
CA ALA A 23 0.21 15.64 -6.39
C ALA A 23 0.26 14.19 -6.92
N TRP A 24 0.99 13.98 -8.01
CA TRP A 24 1.17 12.68 -8.62
C TRP A 24 1.94 11.71 -7.72
N SER A 25 2.94 12.20 -6.97
CA SER A 25 3.69 11.38 -6.02
C SER A 25 2.79 10.86 -4.88
N LEU A 26 1.96 11.73 -4.29
CA LEU A 26 1.02 11.37 -3.23
C LEU A 26 -0.05 10.40 -3.75
N PHE A 27 -0.57 10.67 -4.95
CA PHE A 27 -1.48 9.76 -5.63
C PHE A 27 -0.85 8.37 -5.80
N ALA A 28 0.39 8.28 -6.28
CA ALA A 28 1.08 7.02 -6.47
C ALA A 28 1.30 6.26 -5.16
N ILE A 29 1.70 6.95 -4.08
CA ILE A 29 1.85 6.36 -2.74
C ILE A 29 0.55 5.68 -2.32
N LEU A 30 -0.55 6.41 -2.31
CA LEU A 30 -1.86 5.92 -1.87
C LEU A 30 -2.42 4.85 -2.80
N PHE A 31 -2.21 5.02 -4.10
CA PHE A 31 -2.68 4.09 -5.10
C PHE A 31 -2.01 2.73 -4.97
N PHE A 32 -0.70 2.68 -4.78
CA PHE A 32 0.00 1.41 -4.60
C PHE A 32 -0.23 0.84 -3.20
N TRP A 33 -0.26 1.68 -2.17
CA TRP A 33 -0.45 1.28 -0.78
C TRP A 33 -1.80 0.58 -0.52
N GLN A 34 -2.89 1.01 -1.15
CA GLN A 34 -4.21 0.39 -0.93
C GLN A 34 -4.28 -1.06 -1.45
N LEU A 35 -3.42 -1.44 -2.40
CA LEU A 35 -3.43 -2.78 -3.01
C LEU A 35 -3.00 -3.89 -2.03
N PRO A 36 -1.80 -3.86 -1.40
CA PRO A 36 -1.42 -4.88 -0.42
C PRO A 36 -2.37 -4.91 0.78
N HIS A 37 -2.89 -3.75 1.20
CA HIS A 37 -3.93 -3.64 2.23
C HIS A 37 -5.19 -4.43 1.83
N PHE A 38 -5.73 -4.15 0.65
CA PHE A 38 -6.94 -4.82 0.15
C PHE A 38 -6.71 -6.32 -0.09
N TYR A 39 -5.54 -6.70 -0.61
CA TYR A 39 -5.21 -8.12 -0.84
C TYR A 39 -5.17 -8.91 0.47
N ALA A 40 -4.54 -8.35 1.51
CA ALA A 40 -4.55 -8.95 2.84
C ALA A 40 -5.98 -9.13 3.38
N LEU A 41 -6.83 -8.09 3.27
CA LEU A 41 -8.23 -8.15 3.68
C LEU A 41 -9.01 -9.21 2.90
N SER A 42 -8.84 -9.24 1.58
CA SER A 42 -9.49 -10.18 0.68
C SER A 42 -9.14 -11.63 0.99
N TRP A 43 -7.91 -11.88 1.45
CA TRP A 43 -7.48 -13.20 1.88
C TRP A 43 -8.13 -13.62 3.20
N MET A 44 -8.09 -12.75 4.22
CA MET A 44 -8.62 -13.06 5.55
C MET A 44 -10.13 -13.35 5.53
N TYR A 45 -10.88 -12.59 4.72
CA TYR A 45 -12.34 -12.70 4.60
C TYR A 45 -12.79 -13.44 3.34
N ARG A 46 -11.91 -14.23 2.70
CA ARG A 46 -12.22 -14.95 1.46
C ARG A 46 -13.44 -15.87 1.57
N GLY A 47 -13.68 -16.45 2.75
CA GLY A 47 -14.84 -17.30 3.02
C GLY A 47 -16.15 -16.52 2.93
N ASP A 48 -16.20 -15.36 3.59
CA ASP A 48 -17.36 -14.47 3.58
C ASP A 48 -17.60 -13.89 2.17
N TYR A 49 -16.52 -13.51 1.46
CA TYR A 49 -16.63 -13.07 0.08
C TYR A 49 -17.16 -14.17 -0.85
N ARG A 50 -16.71 -15.41 -0.67
CA ARG A 50 -17.21 -16.56 -1.43
C ARG A 50 -18.69 -16.82 -1.13
N ALA A 51 -19.10 -16.76 0.14
CA ALA A 51 -20.49 -16.94 0.56
C ALA A 51 -21.40 -15.83 0.01
N GLY A 52 -20.91 -14.59 -0.06
CA GLY A 52 -21.62 -13.46 -0.66
C GLY A 52 -21.62 -13.41 -2.19
N GLY A 53 -21.04 -14.40 -2.87
CA GLY A 53 -20.98 -14.45 -4.34
C GLY A 53 -19.97 -13.48 -4.97
N PHE A 54 -19.05 -12.90 -4.20
CA PHE A 54 -18.03 -11.99 -4.71
C PHE A 54 -16.93 -12.73 -5.48
N VAL A 55 -16.59 -12.19 -6.65
CA VAL A 55 -15.53 -12.72 -7.51
C VAL A 55 -14.24 -11.93 -7.29
N LEU A 56 -13.46 -12.34 -6.27
CA LEU A 56 -12.16 -11.75 -5.95
C LEU A 56 -11.01 -12.70 -6.31
N ARG A 57 -9.81 -12.16 -6.56
CA ARG A 57 -8.63 -13.00 -6.79
C ARG A 57 -8.36 -13.93 -5.60
N ALA A 58 -8.52 -13.45 -4.37
CA ALA A 58 -8.40 -14.27 -3.16
C ALA A 58 -9.42 -15.43 -3.08
N VAL A 59 -10.56 -15.31 -3.75
CA VAL A 59 -11.59 -16.36 -3.82
C VAL A 59 -11.24 -17.40 -4.89
N ARG A 60 -10.53 -17.01 -5.95
CA ARG A 60 -10.07 -17.89 -7.05
C ARG A 60 -8.70 -18.51 -6.82
N ASP A 61 -7.88 -17.91 -5.96
CA ASP A 61 -6.52 -18.33 -5.67
C ASP A 61 -6.49 -19.29 -4.48
N ASP A 62 -6.71 -20.57 -4.73
CA ASP A 62 -6.78 -21.58 -3.66
C ASP A 62 -5.43 -21.78 -2.96
N ASN A 63 -4.31 -21.52 -3.65
CA ASN A 63 -2.97 -21.79 -3.16
C ASN A 63 -2.18 -20.54 -2.77
N HIS A 64 -2.79 -19.37 -2.59
CA HIS A 64 -2.17 -18.08 -2.16
C HIS A 64 -1.03 -17.53 -3.03
N ILE A 65 -0.51 -18.27 -4.01
CA ILE A 65 0.72 -17.90 -4.73
C ILE A 65 0.46 -16.64 -5.55
N ALA A 66 -0.64 -16.60 -6.29
CA ALA A 66 -0.93 -15.51 -7.22
C ALA A 66 -1.21 -14.19 -6.48
N LEU A 67 -1.99 -14.25 -5.40
CA LEU A 67 -2.29 -13.10 -4.54
C LEU A 67 -1.07 -12.67 -3.73
N GLY A 68 -0.27 -13.62 -3.25
CA GLY A 68 0.98 -13.36 -2.54
C GLY A 68 1.99 -12.62 -3.41
N ILE A 69 2.18 -13.05 -4.66
CA ILE A 69 3.04 -12.37 -5.64
C ILE A 69 2.55 -10.95 -5.89
N GLN A 70 1.25 -10.76 -6.13
CA GLN A 70 0.68 -9.43 -6.32
C GLN A 70 0.89 -8.52 -5.10
N THR A 71 0.64 -9.04 -3.90
CA THR A 71 0.86 -8.32 -2.64
C THR A 71 2.32 -7.91 -2.48
N THR A 72 3.26 -8.78 -2.89
CA THR A 72 4.70 -8.47 -2.86
C THR A 72 5.05 -7.38 -3.86
N ILE A 73 4.62 -7.51 -5.11
CA ILE A 73 4.89 -6.52 -6.18
C ILE A 73 4.33 -5.15 -5.78
N THR A 74 3.09 -5.08 -5.30
CA THR A 74 2.47 -3.81 -4.92
C THR A 74 3.07 -3.23 -3.65
N SER A 75 3.61 -4.05 -2.75
CA SER A 75 4.38 -3.56 -1.59
C SER A 75 5.71 -2.93 -2.01
N VAL A 76 6.41 -3.54 -2.97
CA VAL A 76 7.62 -2.94 -3.57
C VAL A 76 7.28 -1.62 -4.27
N LEU A 77 6.19 -1.58 -5.06
CA LEU A 77 5.74 -0.35 -5.70
C LEU A 77 5.37 0.75 -4.69
N THR A 78 4.80 0.37 -3.55
CA THR A 78 4.53 1.31 -2.44
C THR A 78 5.81 1.87 -1.84
N LEU A 79 6.83 1.03 -1.64
CA LEU A 79 8.14 1.47 -1.18
C LEU A 79 8.78 2.45 -2.19
N LEU A 80 8.76 2.11 -3.48
CA LEU A 80 9.34 2.95 -4.53
C LEU A 80 8.59 4.28 -4.66
N SER A 81 7.26 4.27 -4.64
CA SER A 81 6.48 5.51 -4.70
C SER A 81 6.68 6.38 -3.46
N ALA A 82 6.87 5.79 -2.28
CA ALA A 82 7.18 6.53 -1.05
C ALA A 82 8.51 7.28 -1.11
N MET A 83 9.45 6.89 -1.98
CA MET A 83 10.73 7.60 -2.16
C MET A 83 10.64 8.80 -3.11
N VAL A 84 9.57 8.89 -3.92
CA VAL A 84 9.42 9.95 -4.93
C VAL A 84 9.41 11.36 -4.32
N PRO A 85 8.72 11.65 -3.20
CA PRO A 85 8.77 12.97 -2.58
C PRO A 85 10.18 13.45 -2.23
N THR A 86 11.07 12.56 -1.76
CA THR A 86 12.47 12.89 -1.50
C THR A 86 13.22 13.21 -2.79
N ILE A 87 12.98 12.45 -3.86
CA ILE A 87 13.61 12.68 -5.17
C ILE A 87 13.18 14.03 -5.76
N LEU A 88 11.92 14.42 -5.53
CA LEU A 88 11.38 15.72 -5.93
C LEU A 88 11.86 16.88 -5.04
N GLY A 89 12.61 16.62 -3.97
CA GLY A 89 13.08 17.62 -3.02
C GLY A 89 11.98 18.16 -2.08
N VAL A 90 10.85 17.45 -1.97
CA VAL A 90 9.72 17.85 -1.12
C VAL A 90 9.97 17.48 0.35
N THR A 91 10.67 16.37 0.58
CA THR A 91 10.94 15.82 1.91
C THR A 91 12.43 15.55 2.10
N GLY A 92 12.90 15.65 3.34
CA GLY A 92 14.29 15.46 3.72
C GLY A 92 14.73 14.02 3.97
N PRO A 93 15.94 13.85 4.56
CA PRO A 93 16.50 12.54 4.87
C PRO A 93 15.74 11.76 5.96
N LEU A 94 15.10 12.47 6.90
CA LEU A 94 14.34 11.83 7.98
C LEU A 94 13.16 11.02 7.41
N TYR A 95 12.40 11.65 6.51
CA TYR A 95 11.34 10.99 5.76
C TYR A 95 11.88 9.84 4.92
N ALA A 96 12.96 10.07 4.16
CA ALA A 96 13.51 9.05 3.25
C ALA A 96 13.89 7.76 4.00
N VAL A 97 14.59 7.88 5.13
CA VAL A 97 15.00 6.74 5.95
C VAL A 97 13.78 6.08 6.59
N GLY A 98 12.89 6.86 7.20
CA GLY A 98 11.73 6.31 7.90
C GLY A 98 10.72 5.63 6.96
N ALA A 99 10.38 6.26 5.84
CA ALA A 99 9.51 5.69 4.81
C ALA A 99 10.16 4.46 4.16
N GLY A 100 11.49 4.46 3.97
CA GLY A 100 12.25 3.31 3.49
C GLY A 100 12.15 2.10 4.43
N ILE A 101 12.33 2.31 5.74
CA ILE A 101 12.20 1.25 6.75
C ILE A 101 10.77 0.69 6.78
N LEU A 102 9.76 1.56 6.78
CA LEU A 102 8.35 1.15 6.81
C LEU A 102 7.96 0.37 5.54
N GLY A 103 8.33 0.86 4.36
CA GLY A 103 8.06 0.18 3.09
C GLY A 103 8.78 -1.16 2.97
N LEU A 104 10.03 -1.25 3.45
CA LEU A 104 10.77 -2.50 3.49
C LEU A 104 10.12 -3.51 4.45
N TRP A 105 9.68 -3.05 5.64
CA TRP A 105 9.00 -3.90 6.61
C TRP A 105 7.71 -4.49 6.04
N MET A 106 6.88 -3.68 5.39
CA MET A 106 5.67 -4.16 4.71
C MET A 106 6.01 -5.15 3.59
N THR A 107 7.06 -4.90 2.82
CA THR A 107 7.52 -5.79 1.75
C THR A 107 7.98 -7.14 2.30
N VAL A 108 8.70 -7.17 3.42
CA VAL A 108 9.11 -8.41 4.09
C VAL A 108 7.90 -9.22 4.54
N GLU A 109 6.88 -8.57 5.12
CA GLU A 109 5.65 -9.25 5.51
C GLU A 109 4.84 -9.74 4.31
N ALA A 110 4.83 -9.01 3.19
CA ALA A 110 4.22 -9.45 1.93
C ALA A 110 4.90 -10.70 1.35
N VAL A 111 6.24 -10.78 1.40
CA VAL A 111 7.00 -11.97 1.03
C VAL A 111 6.71 -13.14 1.99
N ARG A 112 6.56 -12.87 3.28
CA ARG A 112 6.18 -13.92 4.25
C ARG A 112 4.77 -14.44 3.97
N PHE A 113 3.84 -13.56 3.58
CA PHE A 113 2.50 -13.95 3.16
C PHE A 113 2.54 -14.80 1.89
N SER A 114 3.31 -14.40 0.87
CA SER A 114 3.41 -15.15 -0.38
C SER A 114 3.99 -16.56 -0.24
N ARG A 115 4.79 -16.79 0.81
CA ARG A 115 5.36 -18.12 1.13
C ARG A 115 4.48 -18.98 2.02
N ARG A 116 3.66 -18.37 2.89
CA ARG A 116 2.93 -19.09 3.95
C ARG A 116 1.44 -19.21 3.68
N GLY A 117 0.81 -18.22 3.04
CA GLY A 117 -0.63 -18.23 2.77
C GLY A 117 -1.54 -18.23 3.99
N THR A 118 -1.04 -17.92 5.18
CA THR A 118 -1.85 -17.97 6.41
C THR A 118 -2.56 -16.65 6.68
N ASN A 119 -3.72 -16.71 7.33
CA ASN A 119 -4.43 -15.51 7.80
C ASN A 119 -3.57 -14.67 8.75
N ALA A 120 -2.71 -15.31 9.55
CA ALA A 120 -1.77 -14.61 10.41
C ALA A 120 -0.75 -13.78 9.60
N ALA A 121 -0.24 -14.32 8.49
CA ALA A 121 0.68 -13.60 7.61
C ALA A 121 -0.05 -12.46 6.86
N ALA A 122 -1.26 -12.70 6.35
CA ALA A 122 -2.09 -11.64 5.76
C ALA A 122 -2.38 -10.51 6.76
N ARG A 123 -2.71 -10.85 8.01
CA ARG A 123 -2.94 -9.86 9.08
C ARG A 123 -1.70 -9.01 9.35
N ARG A 124 -0.50 -9.57 9.25
CA ARG A 124 0.75 -8.80 9.39
C ARG A 124 0.90 -7.78 8.26
N VAL A 125 0.66 -8.18 7.01
CA VAL A 125 0.63 -7.24 5.87
C VAL A 125 -0.35 -6.10 6.12
N LEU A 126 -1.56 -6.42 6.61
CA LEU A 126 -2.57 -5.42 6.95
C LEU A 126 -2.07 -4.44 8.02
N LEU A 127 -1.53 -4.93 9.13
CA LEU A 127 -1.00 -4.08 10.22
C LEU A 127 0.17 -3.21 9.74
N THR A 128 1.09 -3.77 8.97
CA THR A 128 2.20 -3.00 8.38
C THR A 128 1.71 -1.96 7.39
N SER A 129 0.62 -2.22 6.66
CA SER A 129 0.03 -1.21 5.77
C SER A 129 -0.47 0.00 6.57
N TYR A 130 -1.15 -0.20 7.70
CA TYR A 130 -1.54 0.92 8.57
C TYR A 130 -0.33 1.69 9.11
N ALA A 131 0.71 0.98 9.53
CA ALA A 131 1.96 1.60 9.98
C ALA A 131 2.64 2.42 8.88
N VAL A 132 2.68 1.92 7.64
CA VAL A 132 3.20 2.65 6.47
C VAL A 132 2.38 3.92 6.24
N LEU A 133 1.05 3.84 6.21
CA LEU A 133 0.21 5.01 5.93
C LEU A 133 0.40 6.10 6.98
N MET A 134 0.28 5.74 8.26
CA MET A 134 0.41 6.70 9.36
C MET A 134 1.83 7.25 9.45
N GLY A 135 2.83 6.38 9.31
CA GLY A 135 4.24 6.75 9.42
C GLY A 135 4.72 7.63 8.28
N VAL A 136 4.35 7.33 7.02
CA VAL A 136 4.74 8.14 5.86
C VAL A 136 4.19 9.56 5.99
N PHE A 137 2.92 9.73 6.33
CA PHE A 137 2.35 11.07 6.50
C PHE A 137 2.91 11.81 7.72
N LEU A 138 3.12 11.12 8.85
CA LEU A 138 3.73 11.73 10.02
C LEU A 138 5.15 12.21 9.73
N LEU A 139 5.97 11.37 9.10
CA LEU A 139 7.34 11.72 8.71
C LEU A 139 7.37 12.88 7.73
N MET A 140 6.40 12.96 6.81
CA MET A 140 6.31 14.05 5.84
C MET A 140 5.97 15.40 6.49
N ILE A 141 5.30 15.40 7.65
CA ILE A 141 4.99 16.60 8.43
C ILE A 141 6.17 17.02 9.32
N LEU A 142 7.01 16.07 9.73
CA LEU A 142 8.12 16.30 10.66
C LEU A 142 9.43 16.73 9.98
N ASP A 143 9.54 16.56 8.67
CA ASP A 143 10.66 17.03 7.84
C ASP A 143 10.39 18.45 7.32
#